data_AF-A0A6P3ZJ95-F1
#
_entry.id   AF-A0A6P3ZJ95-F1
#
_cell.length_a   1.000
_cell.length_b   1.000
_cell.length_c   1.000
_cell.angle_alpha   90.00
_cell.angle_beta   90.00
_cell.angle_gamma   90.00
#
_symmetry.space_group_name_H-M   'P 1'
#
loop_
_entity.id
_entity.type
_entity.pdbx_description
1 polymer ?
#
loop_
_entity_poly.entity_id
_entity_poly.type
_entity_poly.pdbx_seq_one_letter_code
_entity_poly.pdbx_strand_id
1 'polypeptide(L)'
;MFICACLESVTSHIKSGEGIKIILSFLEHPEVEHRISAFRLARVLSERFGHDLAKELRHSNKLLLLRDKLLDKQSTEGEKSDAACILANLSLLEEEVKVLLGADFVRWTVSTIKIQRCNSGARITRPMSSMLEGLLGLLLHVTRSCDLQTLHAVRENRLMSIFCEQLGFPSKPRVKQLALFGLKNLSECGRLLAARDAEPSPPRGLFYSFVFMCGKASSQPSTCPLHNIPCDEDGQLCLLKCKCIKPLVDLLVDEDTSVQIAAVEALSTLMFDTSDSFKRAVDELEQLGLVAAVIDLFIEVRPGDLQERLSWMIERILRVDNHNHRQSLNQSLVKALVEAFKHGNTNTKKHAQDALTNLKQLSGVSAKTSSRARSRG
;
A
#
# COMPACT_ATOMS: atom_id res chain seq x y z
N MET A 1 -26.33 7.14 -5.16
CA MET A 1 -26.31 6.48 -6.49
C MET A 1 -26.66 7.44 -7.63
N PHE A 2 -27.81 8.14 -7.60
CA PHE A 2 -28.17 9.13 -8.64
C PHE A 2 -27.21 10.33 -8.79
N ILE A 3 -26.65 10.85 -7.69
CA ILE A 3 -25.68 11.97 -7.73
C ILE A 3 -24.34 11.53 -8.35
N CYS A 4 -23.86 10.31 -8.06
CA CYS A 4 -22.65 9.76 -8.68
C CYS A 4 -22.84 9.53 -10.18
N ALA A 5 -23.97 8.95 -10.61
CA ALA A 5 -24.27 8.71 -12.02
C ALA A 5 -24.38 10.02 -12.84
N CYS A 6 -24.93 11.09 -12.24
CA CYS A 6 -25.00 12.40 -12.88
C CYS A 6 -23.61 13.06 -13.00
N LEU A 7 -22.78 12.93 -11.95
CA LEU A 7 -21.40 13.42 -11.96
C LEU A 7 -20.52 12.64 -12.97
N GLU A 8 -20.73 11.33 -13.10
CA GLU A 8 -20.08 10.46 -14.09
C GLU A 8 -20.41 10.92 -15.50
N SER A 9 -21.70 11.07 -15.81
CA SER A 9 -22.17 11.57 -17.10
C SER A 9 -21.57 12.95 -17.40
N VAL A 10 -21.69 13.92 -16.49
CA VAL A 10 -21.18 15.29 -16.70
C VAL A 10 -19.66 15.30 -16.94
N THR A 11 -18.88 14.58 -16.14
CA THR A 11 -17.42 14.56 -16.33
C THR A 11 -16.98 13.83 -17.60
N SER A 12 -17.71 12.80 -18.03
CA SER A 12 -17.49 12.16 -19.33
C SER A 12 -17.82 13.11 -20.49
N HIS A 13 -18.88 13.91 -20.37
CA HIS A 13 -19.26 14.91 -21.38
C HIS A 13 -18.23 16.05 -21.48
N ILE A 14 -17.70 16.51 -20.33
CA ILE A 14 -16.58 17.47 -20.27
C ILE A 14 -15.37 16.92 -21.02
N LYS A 15 -15.03 15.64 -20.84
CA LYS A 15 -13.93 15.00 -21.59
C LYS A 15 -14.20 14.98 -23.09
N SER A 16 -15.41 14.59 -23.54
CA SER A 16 -15.73 14.48 -24.97
C SER A 16 -15.79 15.81 -25.73
N GLY A 17 -15.86 16.95 -25.01
CA GLY A 17 -16.03 18.29 -25.61
C GLY A 17 -14.85 19.23 -25.42
N GLU A 18 -13.60 18.74 -25.42
CA GLU A 18 -12.39 19.56 -25.16
C GLU A 18 -12.38 20.27 -23.79
N GLY A 19 -13.26 19.88 -22.87
CA GLY A 19 -13.48 20.58 -21.61
C GLY A 19 -12.26 20.53 -20.68
N ILE A 20 -11.44 19.48 -20.76
CA ILE A 20 -10.16 19.40 -20.04
C ILE A 20 -9.26 20.57 -20.47
N LYS A 21 -9.07 20.76 -21.77
CA LYS A 21 -8.23 21.84 -22.32
C LYS A 21 -8.73 23.22 -21.93
N ILE A 22 -10.04 23.44 -21.96
CA ILE A 22 -10.67 24.69 -21.51
C ILE A 22 -10.37 24.90 -20.02
N ILE A 23 -10.64 23.93 -19.15
CA ILE A 23 -10.39 24.07 -17.70
C ILE A 23 -8.91 24.37 -17.42
N LEU A 24 -7.98 23.71 -18.12
CA LEU A 24 -6.55 23.94 -17.95
C LEU A 24 -6.09 25.34 -18.38
N SER A 25 -6.81 26.02 -19.27
CA SER A 25 -6.49 27.42 -19.64
C SER A 25 -6.78 28.39 -18.49
N PHE A 26 -7.76 28.09 -17.63
CA PHE A 26 -8.16 28.92 -16.50
C PHE A 26 -7.29 28.75 -15.25
N LEU A 27 -6.35 27.80 -15.21
CA LEU A 27 -5.44 27.62 -14.06
C LEU A 27 -4.53 28.83 -13.81
N GLU A 28 -4.33 29.67 -14.83
CA GLU A 28 -3.49 30.87 -14.79
C GLU A 28 -4.30 32.15 -14.99
N HIS A 29 -5.63 32.08 -14.85
CA HIS A 29 -6.51 33.23 -15.02
C HIS A 29 -6.12 34.38 -14.07
N PRO A 30 -6.14 35.65 -14.48
CA PRO A 30 -5.79 36.77 -13.58
C PRO A 30 -6.70 36.85 -12.35
N GLU A 31 -8.01 36.63 -12.53
CA GLU A 31 -8.95 36.58 -11.40
C GLU A 31 -8.84 35.27 -10.58
N VAL A 32 -8.69 35.45 -9.26
CA VAL A 32 -8.51 34.36 -8.29
C VAL A 32 -9.69 33.39 -8.27
N GLU A 33 -10.93 33.89 -8.33
CA GLU A 33 -12.15 33.07 -8.27
C GLU A 33 -12.27 32.09 -9.45
N HIS A 34 -11.87 32.54 -10.64
CA HIS A 34 -11.83 31.69 -11.83
C HIS A 34 -10.75 30.61 -11.70
N ARG A 35 -9.56 30.96 -11.18
CA ARG A 35 -8.51 29.96 -10.92
C ARG A 35 -8.96 28.92 -9.90
N ILE A 36 -9.51 29.35 -8.75
CA ILE A 36 -10.01 28.44 -7.71
C ILE A 36 -11.03 27.47 -8.30
N SER A 37 -11.96 27.95 -9.11
CA SER A 37 -12.97 27.12 -9.77
C SER A 37 -12.32 26.11 -10.73
N ALA A 38 -11.33 26.54 -11.51
CA ALA A 38 -10.59 25.67 -12.42
C ALA A 38 -9.80 24.59 -11.68
N PHE A 39 -9.08 24.94 -10.59
CA PHE A 39 -8.35 23.97 -9.75
C PHE A 39 -9.29 22.91 -9.15
N ARG A 40 -10.45 23.33 -8.63
CA ARG A 40 -11.44 22.39 -8.07
C ARG A 40 -11.99 21.45 -9.14
N LEU A 41 -12.32 21.96 -10.32
CA LEU A 41 -12.80 21.12 -11.43
C LEU A 41 -11.71 20.17 -11.92
N ALA A 42 -10.48 20.66 -12.10
CA ALA A 42 -9.33 19.84 -12.48
C ALA A 42 -9.05 18.74 -11.44
N ARG A 43 -9.20 19.02 -10.14
CA ARG A 43 -9.09 18.02 -9.08
C ARG A 43 -10.14 16.92 -9.23
N VAL A 44 -11.41 17.27 -9.41
CA VAL A 44 -12.49 16.29 -9.63
C VAL A 44 -12.22 15.44 -10.88
N LEU A 45 -11.72 16.05 -11.95
CA LEU A 45 -11.34 15.33 -13.16
C LEU A 45 -10.13 14.41 -12.94
N SER A 46 -9.15 14.83 -12.14
CA SER A 46 -7.94 14.05 -11.88
C SER A 46 -8.22 12.69 -11.22
N GLU A 47 -9.25 12.62 -10.37
CA GLU A 47 -9.65 11.39 -9.66
C GLU A 47 -10.19 10.31 -10.60
N ARG A 48 -10.68 10.69 -11.80
CA ARG A 48 -11.29 9.75 -12.77
C ARG A 48 -10.56 9.66 -14.09
N PHE A 49 -10.00 10.77 -14.55
CA PHE A 49 -9.38 10.94 -15.87
C PHE A 49 -7.92 11.37 -15.74
N GLY A 50 -7.23 10.94 -14.67
CA GLY A 50 -5.84 11.31 -14.38
C GLY A 50 -4.87 11.07 -15.56
N HIS A 51 -5.09 10.02 -16.36
CA HIS A 51 -4.31 9.77 -17.58
C HIS A 51 -4.53 10.83 -18.66
N ASP A 52 -5.79 11.15 -18.98
CA ASP A 52 -6.13 12.15 -20.01
C ASP A 52 -5.70 13.55 -19.57
N LEU A 53 -5.93 13.88 -18.29
CA LEU A 53 -5.51 15.14 -17.71
C LEU A 53 -3.99 15.31 -17.76
N ALA A 54 -3.24 14.24 -17.43
CA ALA A 54 -1.79 14.25 -17.55
C ALA A 54 -1.32 14.45 -19.01
N LYS A 55 -1.99 13.81 -19.98
CA LYS A 55 -1.69 14.01 -21.41
C LYS A 55 -1.88 15.47 -21.85
N GLU A 56 -3.00 16.09 -21.46
CA GLU A 56 -3.27 17.49 -21.81
C GLU A 56 -2.33 18.47 -21.08
N LEU A 57 -1.99 18.21 -19.81
CA LEU A 57 -1.01 18.99 -19.05
C LEU A 57 0.38 18.93 -19.69
N ARG A 58 0.79 17.75 -20.22
CA ARG A 58 2.04 17.62 -20.99
C ARG A 58 1.97 18.41 -22.29
N HIS A 59 0.90 18.25 -23.05
CA HIS A 59 0.74 18.91 -24.33
C HIS A 59 0.73 20.44 -24.21
N SER A 60 0.16 20.96 -23.11
CA SER A 60 0.16 22.39 -22.79
C SER A 60 1.40 22.87 -22.02
N ASN A 61 2.36 21.98 -21.70
CA ASN A 61 3.54 22.25 -20.87
C ASN A 61 3.22 22.86 -19.49
N LYS A 62 2.11 22.41 -18.87
CA LYS A 62 1.57 22.92 -17.60
C LYS A 62 1.78 21.99 -16.40
N LEU A 63 2.54 20.91 -16.54
CA LEU A 63 2.85 20.02 -15.41
C LEU A 63 3.63 20.76 -14.29
N LEU A 64 4.64 21.55 -14.67
CA LEU A 64 5.46 22.32 -13.72
C LEU A 64 4.65 23.40 -13.00
N LEU A 65 3.65 23.99 -13.66
CA LEU A 65 2.77 24.98 -13.06
C LEU A 65 2.14 24.48 -11.76
N LEU A 66 1.68 23.22 -11.71
CA LEU A 66 1.06 22.67 -10.51
C LEU A 66 2.05 22.56 -9.34
N ARG A 67 3.31 22.22 -9.64
CA ARG A 67 4.38 22.17 -8.65
C ARG A 67 4.73 23.58 -8.16
N ASP A 68 4.86 24.52 -9.08
CA ASP A 68 5.22 25.89 -8.76
C ASP A 68 4.14 26.56 -7.90
N LYS A 69 2.86 26.24 -8.16
CA LYS A 69 1.73 26.68 -7.34
C LYS A 69 1.81 26.22 -5.89
N LEU A 70 2.40 25.06 -5.61
CA LEU A 70 2.60 24.57 -4.23
C LEU A 70 3.63 25.40 -3.46
N LEU A 71 4.65 25.90 -4.17
CA LEU A 71 5.75 26.67 -3.61
C LEU A 71 5.48 28.19 -3.60
N ASP A 72 4.48 28.63 -4.37
CA ASP A 72 4.10 30.03 -4.50
C ASP A 72 3.48 30.58 -3.20
N LYS A 73 4.08 31.66 -2.69
CA LYS A 73 3.61 32.35 -1.48
C LYS A 73 2.31 33.12 -1.71
N GLN A 74 2.01 33.50 -2.95
CA GLN A 74 0.80 34.27 -3.30
C GLN A 74 -0.40 33.37 -3.56
N SER A 75 -0.18 32.08 -3.81
CA SER A 75 -1.26 31.12 -4.02
C SER A 75 -2.02 30.84 -2.72
N THR A 76 -3.34 30.78 -2.83
CA THR A 76 -4.21 30.47 -1.69
C THR A 76 -3.99 29.03 -1.21
N GLU A 77 -4.25 28.75 0.07
CA GLU A 77 -4.15 27.38 0.60
C GLU A 77 -5.10 26.40 -0.11
N GLY A 78 -6.23 26.90 -0.65
CA GLY A 78 -7.12 26.13 -1.50
C GLY A 78 -6.45 25.71 -2.81
N GLU A 79 -5.91 26.66 -3.58
CA GLU A 79 -5.18 26.39 -4.83
C GLU A 79 -4.02 25.43 -4.60
N LYS A 80 -3.23 25.63 -3.54
CA LYS A 80 -2.13 24.71 -3.20
C LYS A 80 -2.67 23.30 -2.92
N SER A 81 -3.70 23.17 -2.09
CA SER A 81 -4.24 21.86 -1.75
C SER A 81 -4.81 21.12 -2.97
N ASP A 82 -5.49 21.84 -3.86
CA ASP A 82 -6.02 21.26 -5.08
C ASP A 82 -4.91 20.91 -6.08
N ALA A 83 -3.86 21.74 -6.21
CA ALA A 83 -2.69 21.43 -7.03
C ALA A 83 -1.96 20.17 -6.56
N ALA A 84 -1.78 19.99 -5.24
CA ALA A 84 -1.19 18.77 -4.67
C ALA A 84 -2.04 17.54 -5.02
N CYS A 85 -3.36 17.62 -4.82
CA CYS A 85 -4.27 16.51 -5.12
C CYS A 85 -4.30 16.19 -6.63
N ILE A 86 -4.30 17.20 -7.51
CA ILE A 86 -4.24 16.98 -8.96
C ILE A 86 -2.97 16.21 -9.30
N LEU A 87 -1.80 16.72 -8.92
CA LEU A 87 -0.51 16.08 -9.21
C LEU A 87 -0.43 14.65 -8.64
N ALA A 88 -0.92 14.44 -7.43
CA ALA A 88 -0.97 13.11 -6.81
C ALA A 88 -1.81 12.09 -7.62
N ASN A 89 -2.86 12.55 -8.30
CA ASN A 89 -3.76 11.70 -9.07
C ASN A 89 -3.32 11.49 -10.53
N LEU A 90 -2.31 12.23 -11.02
CA LEU A 90 -1.83 12.08 -12.39
C LEU A 90 -1.03 10.78 -12.58
N SER A 91 -1.16 10.16 -13.75
CA SER A 91 -0.27 9.08 -14.17
C SER A 91 1.05 9.67 -14.69
N LEU A 92 2.01 9.92 -13.79
CA LEU A 92 3.32 10.47 -14.12
C LEU A 92 4.27 9.39 -14.66
N LEU A 93 5.11 9.77 -15.61
CA LEU A 93 6.23 8.96 -16.09
C LEU A 93 7.40 9.05 -15.10
N GLU A 94 8.32 8.08 -15.12
CA GLU A 94 9.47 8.05 -14.20
C GLU A 94 10.32 9.33 -14.28
N GLU A 95 10.59 9.81 -15.49
CA GLU A 95 11.34 11.05 -15.70
C GLU A 95 10.59 12.29 -15.19
N GLU A 96 9.26 12.28 -15.27
CA GLU A 96 8.44 13.36 -14.72
C GLU A 96 8.46 13.37 -13.20
N VAL A 97 8.49 12.20 -12.57
CA VAL A 97 8.68 12.07 -11.12
C VAL A 97 10.03 12.65 -10.71
N LYS A 98 11.12 12.34 -11.44
CA LYS A 98 12.46 12.90 -11.16
C LYS A 98 12.50 14.42 -11.29
N VAL A 99 11.88 14.97 -12.33
CA VAL A 99 11.85 16.42 -12.59
C VAL A 99 10.94 17.16 -11.61
N LEU A 100 9.72 16.67 -11.38
CA LEU A 100 8.72 17.34 -10.54
C LEU A 100 9.00 17.11 -9.04
N LEU A 101 9.38 15.90 -8.68
CA LEU A 101 9.53 15.41 -7.30
C LEU A 101 10.99 15.06 -6.98
N GLY A 102 11.93 15.90 -7.45
CA GLY A 102 13.34 15.79 -7.08
C GLY A 102 13.59 15.95 -5.58
N ALA A 103 14.81 15.64 -5.12
CA ALA A 103 15.17 15.53 -3.70
C ALA A 103 14.74 16.74 -2.84
N ASP A 104 14.95 17.96 -3.32
CA ASP A 104 14.56 19.18 -2.60
C ASP A 104 13.04 19.31 -2.42
N PHE A 105 12.28 18.90 -3.44
CA PHE A 105 10.83 18.93 -3.39
C PHE A 105 10.27 17.84 -2.47
N VAL A 106 10.90 16.66 -2.44
CA VAL A 106 10.56 15.60 -1.47
C VAL A 106 10.83 16.09 -0.04
N ARG A 107 11.98 16.73 0.19
CA ARG A 107 12.33 17.30 1.50
C ARG A 107 11.34 18.38 1.92
N TRP A 108 10.93 19.24 1.01
CA TRP A 108 9.88 20.23 1.25
C TRP A 108 8.52 19.57 1.57
N THR A 109 8.14 18.54 0.82
CA THR A 109 6.88 17.78 1.02
C THR A 109 6.84 17.18 2.42
N VAL A 110 7.91 16.49 2.84
CA VAL A 110 8.02 15.88 4.16
C VAL A 110 8.03 16.93 5.27
N SER A 111 8.75 18.04 5.07
CA SER A 111 8.77 19.14 6.04
C SER A 111 7.37 19.74 6.23
N THR A 112 6.61 19.89 5.15
CA THR A 112 5.25 20.43 5.16
C THR A 112 4.29 19.49 5.88
N ILE A 113 4.37 18.17 5.67
CA ILE A 113 3.61 17.17 6.41
C ILE A 113 3.88 17.29 7.93
N LYS A 114 5.16 17.38 8.32
CA LYS A 114 5.55 17.52 9.74
C LYS A 114 5.00 18.80 10.37
N ILE A 115 5.08 19.93 9.66
CA ILE A 115 4.53 21.21 10.14
C ILE A 115 3.02 21.11 10.36
N GLN A 116 2.29 20.51 9.42
CA GLN A 116 0.84 20.33 9.55
C GLN A 116 0.47 19.45 10.75
N ARG A 117 1.27 18.41 11.02
CA ARG A 117 1.10 17.56 12.20
C ARG A 117 1.34 18.33 13.50
N CYS A 118 2.41 19.12 13.61
CA CYS A 118 2.71 19.89 14.82
C CYS A 118 1.62 20.94 15.13
N ASN A 119 0.97 21.47 14.10
CA ASN A 119 -0.09 22.47 14.23
C ASN A 119 -1.49 21.87 14.52
N SER A 120 -1.61 20.55 14.64
CA SER A 120 -2.88 19.83 14.80
C SER A 120 -3.52 19.91 16.20
N GLY A 121 -2.94 20.69 17.13
CA GLY A 121 -3.63 21.12 18.36
C GLY A 121 -4.86 22.00 18.10
N ALA A 122 -5.04 22.50 16.87
CA ALA A 122 -6.23 23.19 16.39
C ALA A 122 -7.07 22.27 15.47
N ARG A 123 -8.41 22.45 15.47
CA ARG A 123 -9.36 21.70 14.61
C ARG A 123 -8.85 21.62 13.17
N ILE A 124 -8.65 20.41 12.65
CA ILE A 124 -8.21 20.16 11.27
C ILE A 124 -9.24 20.75 10.30
N THR A 125 -8.84 21.75 9.52
CA THR A 125 -9.70 22.35 8.50
C THR A 125 -9.74 21.48 7.24
N ARG A 126 -10.78 21.63 6.41
CA ARG A 126 -10.91 20.87 5.14
C ARG A 126 -9.71 21.05 4.19
N PRO A 127 -9.16 22.26 3.98
CA PRO A 127 -7.97 22.45 3.13
C PRO A 127 -6.73 21.72 3.67
N MET A 128 -6.50 21.74 4.99
CA MET A 128 -5.34 21.06 5.60
C MET A 128 -5.40 19.54 5.39
N SER A 129 -6.59 18.94 5.53
CA SER A 129 -6.80 17.53 5.22
C SER A 129 -6.55 17.21 3.75
N SER A 130 -7.05 18.04 2.83
CA SER A 130 -6.82 17.83 1.39
C SER A 130 -5.35 17.99 1.03
N MET A 131 -4.66 18.96 1.65
CA MET A 131 -3.24 19.14 1.46
C MET A 131 -2.46 17.90 1.91
N LEU A 132 -2.73 17.37 3.11
CA LEU A 132 -2.07 16.15 3.59
C LEU A 132 -2.31 14.96 2.63
N GLU A 133 -3.54 14.76 2.17
CA GLU A 133 -3.86 13.73 1.16
C GLU A 133 -3.05 13.93 -0.13
N GLY A 134 -2.99 15.16 -0.65
CA GLY A 134 -2.20 15.50 -1.83
C GLY A 134 -0.71 15.21 -1.62
N LEU A 135 -0.12 15.70 -0.52
CA LEU A 135 1.30 15.52 -0.22
C LEU A 135 1.68 14.03 -0.05
N LEU A 136 0.86 13.22 0.62
CA LEU A 136 1.09 11.78 0.71
C LEU A 136 0.98 11.11 -0.66
N GLY A 137 0.03 11.53 -1.50
CA GLY A 137 -0.09 11.05 -2.87
C GLY A 137 1.11 11.41 -3.75
N LEU A 138 1.73 12.59 -3.54
CA LEU A 138 3.00 12.94 -4.20
C LEU A 138 4.13 11.99 -3.76
N LEU A 139 4.23 11.70 -2.46
CA LEU A 139 5.23 10.72 -1.97
C LEU A 139 4.97 9.32 -2.53
N LEU A 140 3.72 8.93 -2.83
CA LEU A 140 3.44 7.66 -3.47
C LEU A 140 4.11 7.52 -4.84
N HIS A 141 4.16 8.60 -5.64
CA HIS A 141 4.89 8.58 -6.92
C HIS A 141 6.37 8.25 -6.74
N VAL A 142 6.99 8.75 -5.67
CA VAL A 142 8.39 8.45 -5.32
C VAL A 142 8.55 6.98 -4.93
N THR A 143 7.61 6.43 -4.14
CA THR A 143 7.71 5.03 -3.67
C THR A 143 7.42 3.96 -4.71
N ARG A 144 6.87 4.32 -5.88
CA ARG A 144 6.53 3.34 -6.94
C ARG A 144 7.76 2.80 -7.66
N SER A 145 8.87 3.52 -7.62
CA SER A 145 10.14 3.09 -8.19
C SER A 145 11.08 2.62 -7.08
N CYS A 146 11.91 1.64 -7.40
CA CYS A 146 13.00 1.18 -6.53
C CYS A 146 14.37 1.48 -7.19
N ASP A 147 14.47 2.55 -7.98
CA ASP A 147 15.73 3.02 -8.56
C ASP A 147 16.60 3.73 -7.51
N LEU A 148 17.89 3.88 -7.79
CA LEU A 148 18.86 4.39 -6.81
C LEU A 148 18.55 5.82 -6.34
N GLN A 149 18.03 6.69 -7.22
CA GLN A 149 17.76 8.09 -6.87
C GLN A 149 16.53 8.19 -5.97
N THR A 150 15.45 7.48 -6.30
CA THR A 150 14.24 7.44 -5.46
C THR A 150 14.53 6.80 -4.12
N LEU A 151 15.33 5.73 -4.07
CA LEU A 151 15.74 5.09 -2.83
C LEU A 151 16.60 6.01 -1.94
N HIS A 152 17.47 6.84 -2.52
CA HIS A 152 18.20 7.84 -1.75
C HIS A 152 17.23 8.83 -1.07
N ALA A 153 16.27 9.36 -1.82
CA ALA A 153 15.25 10.27 -1.29
C ALA A 153 14.39 9.61 -0.20
N VAL A 154 14.03 8.32 -0.36
CA VAL A 154 13.31 7.50 0.63
C VAL A 154 14.08 7.45 1.95
N ARG A 155 15.38 7.13 1.90
CA ARG A 155 16.23 6.97 3.10
C ARG A 155 16.50 8.30 3.78
N GLU A 156 16.93 9.31 3.01
CA GLU A 156 17.26 10.65 3.52
C GLU A 156 16.06 11.28 4.25
N ASN A 157 14.86 11.12 3.69
CA ASN A 157 13.63 11.73 4.24
C ASN A 157 12.82 10.79 5.14
N ARG A 158 13.31 9.57 5.38
CA ARG A 158 12.69 8.54 6.22
C ARG A 158 11.22 8.26 5.88
N LEU A 159 10.91 8.07 4.60
CA LEU A 159 9.53 8.02 4.12
C LEU A 159 8.69 6.91 4.75
N MET A 160 9.27 5.74 5.07
CA MET A 160 8.57 4.67 5.79
C MET A 160 8.04 5.16 7.14
N SER A 161 8.87 5.92 7.86
CA SER A 161 8.50 6.49 9.14
C SER A 161 7.39 7.52 8.97
N ILE A 162 7.48 8.39 7.95
CA ILE A 162 6.47 9.40 7.63
C ILE A 162 5.11 8.77 7.35
N PHE A 163 5.05 7.68 6.58
CA PHE A 163 3.80 6.98 6.31
C PHE A 163 3.25 6.28 7.56
N CYS A 164 4.09 5.53 8.30
CA CYS A 164 3.69 4.87 9.54
C CYS A 164 3.07 5.84 10.55
N GLU A 165 3.69 7.02 10.63
CA GLU A 165 3.26 8.14 11.45
C GLU A 165 1.82 8.64 11.17
N GLN A 166 1.29 8.43 9.95
CA GLN A 166 -0.06 8.86 9.57
C GLN A 166 -1.15 7.85 9.95
N LEU A 167 -0.78 6.65 10.39
CA LEU A 167 -1.74 5.60 10.77
C LEU A 167 -2.42 5.89 12.12
N GLY A 168 -1.82 6.74 12.96
CA GLY A 168 -2.34 7.12 14.28
C GLY A 168 -3.65 7.91 14.25
N PHE A 169 -4.33 7.98 15.40
CA PHE A 169 -5.61 8.67 15.57
C PHE A 169 -5.44 10.17 15.90
N PRO A 170 -6.29 11.11 15.39
CA PRO A 170 -7.43 10.94 14.48
C PRO A 170 -7.09 11.24 13.00
N SER A 171 -6.63 10.24 12.24
CA SER A 171 -6.47 10.32 10.78
C SER A 171 -7.72 9.88 10.03
N LYS A 172 -8.05 10.60 8.94
CA LYS A 172 -9.16 10.23 8.05
C LYS A 172 -8.86 8.94 7.26
N PRO A 173 -9.88 8.17 6.85
CA PRO A 173 -9.69 6.93 6.09
C PRO A 173 -8.78 7.10 4.87
N ARG A 174 -8.99 8.15 4.05
CA ARG A 174 -8.17 8.40 2.86
C ARG A 174 -6.68 8.62 3.17
N VAL A 175 -6.37 9.33 4.26
CA VAL A 175 -4.99 9.56 4.71
C VAL A 175 -4.35 8.23 5.13
N LYS A 176 -5.07 7.41 5.92
CA LYS A 176 -4.61 6.07 6.30
C LYS A 176 -4.34 5.21 5.06
N GLN A 177 -5.25 5.17 4.09
CA GLN A 177 -5.04 4.42 2.84
C GLN A 177 -3.79 4.84 2.08
N LEU A 178 -3.61 6.15 1.87
CA LEU A 178 -2.42 6.65 1.18
C LEU A 178 -1.13 6.26 1.92
N ALA A 179 -1.15 6.33 3.24
CA ALA A 179 -0.02 5.89 4.05
C ALA A 179 0.24 4.38 3.94
N LEU A 180 -0.82 3.56 3.99
CA LEU A 180 -0.76 2.12 3.82
C LEU A 180 -0.19 1.73 2.45
N PHE A 181 -0.59 2.42 1.38
CA PHE A 181 -0.02 2.20 0.05
C PHE A 181 1.47 2.57 -0.01
N GLY A 182 1.90 3.61 0.72
CA GLY A 182 3.32 3.98 0.81
C GLY A 182 4.13 2.91 1.52
N LEU A 183 3.63 2.43 2.66
CA LEU A 183 4.25 1.32 3.41
C LEU A 183 4.33 0.03 2.59
N LYS A 184 3.25 -0.29 1.87
CA LYS A 184 3.20 -1.41 0.93
C LYS A 184 4.31 -1.27 -0.10
N ASN A 185 4.33 -0.20 -0.88
CA ASN A 185 5.31 0.02 -1.95
C ASN A 185 6.76 -0.10 -1.44
N LEU A 186 7.07 0.51 -0.29
CA LEU A 186 8.40 0.44 0.32
C LEU A 186 8.77 -0.98 0.77
N SER A 187 7.82 -1.70 1.37
CA SER A 187 8.01 -3.10 1.74
C SER A 187 8.22 -4.00 0.52
N GLU A 188 7.53 -3.73 -0.59
CA GLU A 188 7.72 -4.45 -1.85
C GLU A 188 9.09 -4.17 -2.44
N CYS A 189 9.55 -2.91 -2.44
CA CYS A 189 10.91 -2.55 -2.85
C CYS A 189 11.98 -3.25 -2.01
N GLY A 190 11.85 -3.24 -0.67
CA GLY A 190 12.79 -3.93 0.22
C GLY A 190 12.91 -5.42 -0.08
N ARG A 191 11.78 -6.07 -0.33
CA ARG A 191 11.74 -7.48 -0.75
C ARG A 191 12.40 -7.70 -2.11
N LEU A 192 12.12 -6.85 -3.10
CA LEU A 192 12.71 -6.96 -4.44
C LEU A 192 14.24 -6.82 -4.41
N LEU A 193 14.76 -5.91 -3.59
CA LEU A 193 16.21 -5.75 -3.40
C LEU A 193 16.82 -6.95 -2.69
N ALA A 194 16.18 -7.42 -1.60
CA ALA A 194 16.66 -8.59 -0.87
C ALA A 194 16.71 -9.86 -1.74
N ALA A 195 15.75 -10.03 -2.65
CA ALA A 195 15.74 -11.15 -3.59
C ALA A 195 16.91 -11.07 -4.60
N ARG A 196 17.30 -9.87 -5.04
CA ARG A 196 18.45 -9.66 -5.94
C ARG A 196 19.77 -9.96 -5.24
N ASP A 197 19.92 -9.52 -4.00
CA ASP A 197 21.14 -9.71 -3.21
C ASP A 197 21.31 -11.15 -2.73
N ALA A 198 20.22 -11.94 -2.70
CA ALA A 198 20.23 -13.36 -2.38
C ALA A 198 20.61 -14.26 -3.57
N GLU A 199 20.67 -13.74 -4.81
CA GLU A 199 21.14 -14.55 -5.94
C GLU A 199 22.65 -14.85 -5.80
N PRO A 200 23.07 -16.11 -5.99
CA PRO A 200 24.46 -16.48 -5.78
C PRO A 200 25.33 -15.80 -6.84
N SER A 201 26.26 -14.96 -6.38
CA SER A 201 27.41 -14.56 -7.21
C SER A 201 28.11 -15.82 -7.75
N PRO A 202 28.61 -15.82 -9.01
CA PRO A 202 29.25 -17.00 -9.61
C PRO A 202 30.40 -17.50 -8.72
N PRO A 203 30.69 -18.83 -8.73
CA PRO A 203 31.60 -19.44 -7.77
C PRO A 203 32.99 -18.78 -7.90
N ARG A 204 33.34 -17.94 -6.93
CA ARG A 204 34.71 -17.44 -6.81
C ARG A 204 35.59 -18.64 -6.45
N GLY A 205 36.56 -18.87 -7.32
CA GLY A 205 37.36 -20.08 -7.38
C GLY A 205 38.07 -20.47 -6.08
N LEU A 206 38.34 -21.76 -6.04
CA LEU A 206 39.06 -22.56 -5.05
C LEU A 206 40.41 -21.97 -4.61
N PHE A 207 40.47 -20.98 -3.73
CA PHE A 207 41.67 -20.73 -2.91
C PHE A 207 41.29 -19.96 -1.65
N TYR A 208 41.31 -20.61 -0.48
CA TYR A 208 41.84 -20.10 0.80
C TYR A 208 41.77 -21.22 1.84
N SER A 209 42.79 -22.10 1.80
CA SER A 209 43.19 -22.88 2.97
C SER A 209 44.08 -22.02 3.85
N PHE A 210 43.98 -22.24 5.16
CA PHE A 210 44.87 -21.80 6.24
C PHE A 210 44.72 -20.36 6.76
N VAL A 211 43.81 -20.16 7.73
CA VAL A 211 44.11 -19.42 8.98
C VAL A 211 43.40 -20.09 10.16
N PHE A 212 44.17 -20.29 11.23
CA PHE A 212 43.88 -21.01 12.46
C PHE A 212 42.91 -20.31 13.44
N MET A 213 42.29 -21.15 14.28
CA MET A 213 41.63 -20.94 15.57
C MET A 213 41.85 -19.61 16.33
N CYS A 214 40.74 -18.92 16.64
CA CYS A 214 40.55 -18.22 17.93
C CYS A 214 39.06 -17.99 18.23
N GLY A 215 38.65 -18.24 19.47
CA GLY A 215 37.45 -17.78 20.19
C GLY A 215 36.13 -17.51 19.43
N LYS A 216 35.09 -18.29 19.77
CA LYS A 216 33.69 -18.02 19.39
C LYS A 216 33.23 -16.62 19.85
N ALA A 217 33.23 -15.69 18.92
CA ALA A 217 32.30 -14.56 18.88
C ALA A 217 31.81 -14.38 17.44
N SER A 218 31.15 -15.41 16.91
CA SER A 218 30.41 -15.29 15.66
C SER A 218 29.00 -14.76 15.99
N SER A 219 28.91 -13.51 16.41
CA SER A 219 27.68 -12.74 16.23
C SER A 219 27.55 -12.47 14.73
N GLN A 220 27.14 -13.49 13.96
CA GLN A 220 26.59 -13.20 12.65
C GLN A 220 25.44 -12.22 12.88
N PRO A 221 25.40 -11.07 12.18
CA PRO A 221 24.25 -10.19 12.27
C PRO A 221 23.01 -11.03 11.98
N SER A 222 22.10 -11.09 12.94
CA SER A 222 20.87 -11.87 12.81
C SER A 222 20.18 -11.45 11.53
N THR A 223 20.09 -12.36 10.56
CA THR A 223 19.42 -12.09 9.29
C THR A 223 17.96 -11.72 9.59
N CYS A 224 17.42 -10.75 8.85
CA CYS A 224 16.03 -10.35 9.04
C CYS A 224 15.12 -11.55 8.75
N PRO A 225 14.15 -11.89 9.62
CA PRO A 225 13.24 -13.01 9.37
C PRO A 225 12.38 -12.82 8.12
N LEU A 226 12.15 -11.57 7.70
CA LEU A 226 11.37 -11.23 6.50
C LEU A 226 12.20 -11.19 5.21
N HIS A 227 13.44 -10.72 5.27
CA HIS A 227 14.28 -10.50 4.08
C HIS A 227 15.41 -11.52 3.91
N ASN A 228 15.70 -12.33 4.93
CA ASN A 228 16.82 -13.28 5.00
C ASN A 228 18.23 -12.72 4.85
N ILE A 229 18.35 -11.43 4.62
CA ILE A 229 19.58 -10.66 4.69
C ILE A 229 19.49 -9.66 5.85
N PRO A 230 20.62 -9.14 6.34
CA PRO A 230 20.61 -7.98 7.23
C PRO A 230 19.87 -6.82 6.56
N CYS A 231 18.96 -6.17 7.29
CA CYS A 231 18.31 -4.95 6.79
C CYS A 231 19.20 -3.74 7.00
N ASP A 232 19.16 -2.79 6.05
CA ASP A 232 19.76 -1.45 6.15
C ASP A 232 19.58 -0.83 7.54
N GLU A 233 20.59 -0.13 8.04
CA GLU A 233 20.59 0.48 9.38
C GLU A 233 19.37 1.37 9.65
N ASP A 234 18.93 2.12 8.64
CA ASP A 234 17.76 3.00 8.75
C ASP A 234 16.39 2.28 8.70
N GLY A 235 16.36 1.02 8.27
CA GLY A 235 15.16 0.19 8.15
C GLY A 235 14.10 0.66 7.15
N GLN A 236 14.36 1.66 6.30
CA GLN A 236 13.32 2.37 5.53
C GLN A 236 12.60 1.53 4.46
N LEU A 237 13.01 0.27 4.26
CA LEU A 237 12.39 -0.68 3.35
C LEU A 237 11.90 -1.96 4.06
N CYS A 238 11.93 -2.00 5.41
CA CYS A 238 11.54 -3.16 6.20
C CYS A 238 10.49 -2.80 7.25
N LEU A 239 9.27 -3.33 7.09
CA LEU A 239 8.15 -3.07 8.02
C LEU A 239 8.45 -3.54 9.44
N LEU A 240 9.20 -4.64 9.60
CA LEU A 240 9.63 -5.14 10.91
C LEU A 240 10.64 -4.20 11.57
N LYS A 241 11.73 -3.84 10.86
CA LYS A 241 12.78 -2.98 11.41
C LYS A 241 12.28 -1.58 11.75
N CYS A 242 11.37 -1.02 10.92
CA CYS A 242 10.71 0.26 11.20
C CYS A 242 9.53 0.17 12.19
N LYS A 243 9.25 -1.01 12.77
CA LYS A 243 8.17 -1.21 13.75
C LYS A 243 6.77 -0.83 13.23
N CYS A 244 6.54 -1.02 11.93
CA CYS A 244 5.26 -0.68 11.28
C CYS A 244 4.21 -1.79 11.41
N ILE A 245 4.60 -3.04 11.72
CA ILE A 245 3.68 -4.18 11.71
C ILE A 245 2.54 -4.02 12.72
N LYS A 246 2.83 -3.63 13.97
CA LYS A 246 1.78 -3.46 14.98
C LYS A 246 0.75 -2.38 14.59
N PRO A 247 1.16 -1.15 14.17
CA PRO A 247 0.22 -0.19 13.59
C PRO A 247 -0.63 -0.71 12.43
N LEU A 248 -0.07 -1.59 11.58
CA LEU A 248 -0.83 -2.22 10.49
C LEU A 248 -1.85 -3.24 11.01
N VAL A 249 -1.47 -4.04 12.02
CA VAL A 249 -2.36 -5.00 12.69
C VAL A 249 -3.52 -4.29 13.39
N ASP A 250 -3.24 -3.17 14.08
CA ASP A 250 -4.26 -2.37 14.76
C ASP A 250 -5.33 -1.83 13.77
N LEU A 251 -4.99 -1.66 12.48
CA LEU A 251 -5.92 -1.21 11.44
C LEU A 251 -6.77 -2.34 10.83
N LEU A 252 -6.55 -3.59 11.20
CA LEU A 252 -7.43 -4.69 10.78
C LEU A 252 -8.83 -4.58 11.40
N VAL A 253 -8.97 -3.88 12.54
CA VAL A 253 -10.25 -3.61 13.21
C VAL A 253 -10.78 -2.20 12.93
N ASP A 254 -10.26 -1.51 11.90
CA ASP A 254 -10.75 -0.18 11.49
C ASP A 254 -12.21 -0.24 11.01
N GLU A 255 -13.00 0.79 11.29
CA GLU A 255 -14.40 0.89 10.88
C GLU A 255 -14.56 1.00 9.36
N ASP A 256 -13.54 1.52 8.66
CA ASP A 256 -13.56 1.68 7.22
C ASP A 256 -12.95 0.46 6.52
N THR A 257 -13.79 -0.32 5.85
CA THR A 257 -13.37 -1.51 5.07
C THR A 257 -12.30 -1.20 4.03
N SER A 258 -12.29 0.01 3.46
CA SER A 258 -11.29 0.41 2.49
C SER A 258 -9.92 0.67 3.12
N VAL A 259 -9.86 0.99 4.42
CA VAL A 259 -8.63 1.02 5.23
C VAL A 259 -8.19 -0.40 5.56
N GLN A 260 -9.11 -1.27 5.98
CA GLN A 260 -8.82 -2.68 6.26
C GLN A 260 -8.20 -3.38 5.02
N ILE A 261 -8.76 -3.17 3.83
CA ILE A 261 -8.22 -3.72 2.57
C ILE A 261 -6.78 -3.22 2.34
N ALA A 262 -6.53 -1.92 2.48
CA ALA A 262 -5.20 -1.35 2.28
C ALA A 262 -4.19 -1.88 3.34
N ALA A 263 -4.63 -2.14 4.57
CA ALA A 263 -3.80 -2.72 5.63
C ALA A 263 -3.44 -4.17 5.31
N VAL A 264 -4.42 -4.97 4.89
CA VAL A 264 -4.21 -6.35 4.42
C VAL A 264 -3.27 -6.38 3.22
N GLU A 265 -3.38 -5.44 2.27
CA GLU A 265 -2.44 -5.32 1.16
C GLU A 265 -1.01 -5.05 1.61
N ALA A 266 -0.82 -4.11 2.54
CA ALA A 266 0.48 -3.78 3.09
C ALA A 266 1.07 -4.94 3.89
N LEU A 267 0.25 -5.70 4.64
CA LEU A 267 0.70 -6.89 5.38
C LEU A 267 0.98 -8.09 4.46
N SER A 268 0.28 -8.19 3.32
CA SER A 268 0.50 -9.28 2.35
C SER A 268 1.91 -9.26 1.76
N THR A 269 2.60 -8.11 1.78
CA THR A 269 3.99 -8.01 1.34
C THR A 269 4.96 -8.88 2.16
N LEU A 270 4.54 -9.28 3.36
CA LEU A 270 5.31 -10.09 4.31
C LEU A 270 5.15 -11.60 4.05
N MET A 271 4.16 -11.99 3.23
CA MET A 271 3.73 -13.39 3.07
C MET A 271 4.32 -14.04 1.81
N PHE A 272 5.66 -14.06 1.70
CA PHE A 272 6.36 -14.58 0.52
C PHE A 272 6.98 -15.96 0.74
N ASP A 273 6.46 -16.94 0.01
CA ASP A 273 6.63 -18.38 0.23
C ASP A 273 7.70 -19.01 -0.69
N THR A 274 8.77 -18.30 -1.00
CA THR A 274 9.83 -18.81 -1.89
C THR A 274 11.16 -19.01 -1.17
N SER A 275 11.16 -18.94 0.17
CA SER A 275 12.38 -19.09 0.95
C SER A 275 12.19 -20.09 2.08
N ASP A 276 13.25 -20.85 2.37
CA ASP A 276 13.31 -21.80 3.49
C ASP A 276 13.06 -21.12 4.86
N SER A 277 13.04 -19.79 4.91
CA SER A 277 12.78 -19.00 6.10
C SER A 277 11.32 -18.61 6.31
N PHE A 278 10.39 -18.96 5.41
CA PHE A 278 9.01 -18.50 5.49
C PHE A 278 8.37 -18.84 6.84
N LYS A 279 8.72 -19.99 7.43
CA LYS A 279 8.37 -20.35 8.80
C LYS A 279 8.84 -19.32 9.83
N ARG A 280 10.09 -18.86 9.78
CA ARG A 280 10.62 -17.83 10.70
C ARG A 280 9.85 -16.52 10.57
N ALA A 281 9.49 -16.13 9.35
CA ALA A 281 8.68 -14.95 9.12
C ALA A 281 7.29 -15.11 9.78
N VAL A 282 6.58 -16.20 9.51
CA VAL A 282 5.25 -16.44 10.09
C VAL A 282 5.29 -16.53 11.63
N ASP A 283 6.31 -17.18 12.20
CA ASP A 283 6.50 -17.25 13.66
C ASP A 283 6.76 -15.86 14.29
N GLU A 284 7.51 -14.99 13.61
CA GLU A 284 7.69 -13.58 14.03
C GLU A 284 6.37 -12.79 13.95
N LEU A 285 5.60 -12.99 12.87
CA LEU A 285 4.31 -12.32 12.69
C LEU A 285 3.26 -12.78 13.71
N GLU A 286 3.30 -14.06 14.12
CA GLU A 286 2.48 -14.59 15.21
C GLU A 286 2.79 -13.88 16.53
N GLN A 287 4.07 -13.67 16.86
CA GLN A 287 4.46 -12.94 18.08
C GLN A 287 3.98 -11.49 18.08
N LEU A 288 3.84 -10.89 16.90
CA LEU A 288 3.29 -9.55 16.72
C LEU A 288 1.76 -9.52 16.66
N GLY A 289 1.09 -10.66 16.84
CA GLY A 289 -0.37 -10.77 16.89
C GLY A 289 -1.07 -10.76 15.52
N LEU A 290 -0.32 -10.75 14.41
CA LEU A 290 -0.89 -10.64 13.08
C LEU A 290 -1.78 -11.82 12.71
N VAL A 291 -1.34 -13.04 13.01
CA VAL A 291 -2.07 -14.26 12.63
C VAL A 291 -3.44 -14.31 13.30
N ALA A 292 -3.51 -14.00 14.60
CA ALA A 292 -4.77 -13.94 15.34
C ALA A 292 -5.71 -12.87 14.73
N ALA A 293 -5.21 -11.64 14.53
CA ALA A 293 -6.01 -10.54 14.01
C ALA A 293 -6.55 -10.81 12.58
N VAL A 294 -5.76 -11.45 11.72
CA VAL A 294 -6.19 -11.85 10.36
C VAL A 294 -7.29 -12.90 10.42
N ILE A 295 -7.18 -13.89 11.31
CA ILE A 295 -8.18 -14.94 11.49
C ILE A 295 -9.49 -14.36 12.04
N ASP A 296 -9.40 -13.51 13.07
CA ASP A 296 -10.56 -12.88 13.69
C ASP A 296 -11.33 -12.04 12.66
N LEU A 297 -10.62 -11.19 11.91
CA LEU A 297 -11.22 -10.41 10.83
C LEU A 297 -11.86 -11.29 9.75
N PHE A 298 -11.23 -12.40 9.37
CA PHE A 298 -11.77 -13.32 8.37
C PHE A 298 -13.04 -14.06 8.82
N ILE A 299 -13.17 -14.34 10.12
CA ILE A 299 -14.38 -14.98 10.66
C ILE A 299 -15.58 -14.02 10.54
N GLU A 300 -15.35 -12.72 10.67
CA GLU A 300 -16.40 -11.69 10.67
C GLU A 300 -16.69 -11.09 9.28
N VAL A 301 -15.72 -11.18 8.35
CA VAL A 301 -15.81 -10.51 7.06
C VAL A 301 -16.94 -11.06 6.18
N ARG A 302 -17.65 -10.15 5.51
CA ARG A 302 -18.65 -10.51 4.49
C ARG A 302 -17.98 -10.85 3.16
N PRO A 303 -18.64 -11.63 2.28
CA PRO A 303 -18.11 -11.92 0.95
C PRO A 303 -17.76 -10.65 0.16
N GLY A 304 -16.56 -10.61 -0.44
CA GLY A 304 -16.06 -9.46 -1.18
C GLY A 304 -14.53 -9.44 -1.27
N ASP A 305 -13.97 -8.31 -1.71
CA ASP A 305 -12.51 -8.11 -1.93
C ASP A 305 -11.68 -8.36 -0.66
N LEU A 306 -12.15 -7.88 0.51
CA LEU A 306 -11.47 -8.11 1.78
C LEU A 306 -11.41 -9.60 2.14
N GLN A 307 -12.51 -10.34 1.92
CA GLN A 307 -12.54 -11.79 2.17
C GLN A 307 -11.56 -12.54 1.26
N GLU A 308 -11.48 -12.18 -0.02
CA GLU A 308 -10.57 -12.81 -0.97
C GLU A 308 -9.11 -12.67 -0.50
N ARG A 309 -8.71 -11.47 -0.11
CA ARG A 309 -7.34 -11.16 0.34
C ARG A 309 -6.99 -11.83 1.67
N LEU A 310 -7.93 -11.84 2.60
CA LEU A 310 -7.77 -12.56 3.87
C LEU A 310 -7.67 -14.07 3.64
N SER A 311 -8.47 -14.62 2.73
CA SER A 311 -8.39 -16.04 2.35
C SER A 311 -7.00 -16.38 1.83
N TRP A 312 -6.43 -15.53 0.98
CA TRP A 312 -5.06 -15.69 0.48
C TRP A 312 -4.04 -15.66 1.62
N MET A 313 -4.12 -14.71 2.55
CA MET A 313 -3.18 -14.65 3.68
C MET A 313 -3.30 -15.87 4.60
N ILE A 314 -4.52 -16.28 4.94
CA ILE A 314 -4.78 -17.45 5.79
C ILE A 314 -4.24 -18.72 5.15
N GLU A 315 -4.50 -18.92 3.87
CA GLU A 315 -3.97 -20.05 3.10
C GLU A 315 -2.44 -20.14 3.22
N ARG A 316 -1.74 -19.02 3.08
CA ARG A 316 -0.28 -18.93 3.26
C ARG A 316 0.18 -19.24 4.68
N ILE A 317 -0.48 -18.66 5.70
CA ILE A 317 -0.15 -18.94 7.12
C ILE A 317 -0.25 -20.45 7.40
N LEU A 318 -1.30 -21.08 6.89
CA LEU A 318 -1.57 -22.51 7.08
C LEU A 318 -0.62 -23.42 6.28
N ARG A 319 0.29 -22.91 5.46
CA ARG A 319 1.36 -23.77 4.90
C ARG A 319 2.38 -24.16 5.96
N VAL A 320 2.47 -23.43 7.07
CA VAL A 320 3.42 -23.69 8.15
C VAL A 320 2.84 -24.70 9.15
N ASP A 321 3.46 -25.88 9.25
CA ASP A 321 2.97 -27.03 10.05
C ASP A 321 2.58 -26.69 11.50
N ASN A 322 3.32 -25.82 12.18
CA ASN A 322 3.04 -25.42 13.56
C ASN A 322 1.69 -24.69 13.71
N HIS A 323 1.29 -23.94 12.68
CA HIS A 323 0.04 -23.19 12.68
C HIS A 323 -1.15 -24.08 12.31
N ASN A 324 -0.94 -25.11 11.50
CA ASN A 324 -1.99 -26.06 11.12
C ASN A 324 -2.64 -26.76 12.31
N HIS A 325 -1.83 -27.26 13.25
CA HIS A 325 -2.39 -28.02 14.36
C HIS A 325 -3.30 -27.16 15.23
N ARG A 326 -2.85 -25.96 15.65
CA ARG A 326 -3.65 -25.04 16.45
C ARG A 326 -4.92 -24.60 15.73
N GLN A 327 -4.80 -24.24 14.45
CA GLN A 327 -5.93 -23.72 13.68
C GLN A 327 -6.92 -24.80 13.23
N SER A 328 -6.50 -26.07 13.13
CA SER A 328 -7.41 -27.19 12.85
C SER A 328 -8.46 -27.42 13.95
N LEU A 329 -8.18 -26.95 15.17
CA LEU A 329 -9.11 -27.00 16.30
C LEU A 329 -10.05 -25.79 16.33
N ASN A 330 -9.78 -24.74 15.55
CA ASN A 330 -10.61 -23.54 15.48
C ASN A 330 -11.83 -23.77 14.56
N GLN A 331 -12.93 -24.24 15.14
CA GLN A 331 -14.15 -24.55 14.39
C GLN A 331 -14.77 -23.32 13.71
N SER A 332 -14.60 -22.11 14.27
CA SER A 332 -15.09 -20.87 13.67
C SER A 332 -14.35 -20.57 12.37
N LEU A 333 -13.02 -20.71 12.37
CA LEU A 333 -12.19 -20.57 11.17
C LEU A 333 -12.56 -21.62 10.11
N VAL A 334 -12.68 -22.90 10.50
CA VAL A 334 -13.05 -23.98 9.56
C VAL A 334 -14.42 -23.70 8.94
N LYS A 335 -15.41 -23.27 9.73
CA LYS A 335 -16.73 -22.90 9.23
C LYS A 335 -16.65 -21.72 8.26
N ALA A 336 -15.92 -20.67 8.59
CA ALA A 336 -15.73 -19.51 7.72
C ALA A 336 -15.08 -19.91 6.37
N LEU A 337 -14.05 -20.76 6.41
CA LEU A 337 -13.39 -21.30 5.21
C LEU A 337 -14.35 -22.16 4.36
N VAL A 338 -15.19 -22.98 4.98
CA VAL A 338 -16.21 -23.77 4.26
C VAL A 338 -17.23 -22.87 3.57
N GLU A 339 -17.69 -21.81 4.24
CA GLU A 339 -18.63 -20.85 3.64
C GLU A 339 -17.98 -20.06 2.50
N ALA A 340 -16.72 -19.62 2.67
CA ALA A 340 -15.92 -19.00 1.62
C ALA A 340 -15.72 -19.95 0.41
N PHE A 341 -15.49 -21.24 0.64
CA PHE A 341 -15.37 -22.25 -0.42
C PHE A 341 -16.70 -22.49 -1.17
N LYS A 342 -17.84 -22.43 -0.50
CA LYS A 342 -19.15 -22.60 -1.15
C LYS A 342 -19.57 -21.36 -1.92
N HIS A 343 -19.41 -20.18 -1.32
CA HIS A 343 -20.09 -18.95 -1.72
C HIS A 343 -19.15 -17.86 -2.25
N GLY A 344 -17.83 -18.00 -2.08
CA GLY A 344 -16.85 -17.04 -2.55
C GLY A 344 -16.75 -16.98 -4.09
N ASN A 345 -16.04 -15.97 -4.57
CA ASN A 345 -15.64 -15.90 -5.98
C ASN A 345 -14.57 -16.97 -6.31
N THR A 346 -14.19 -17.10 -7.58
CA THR A 346 -13.25 -18.13 -8.04
C THR A 346 -11.95 -18.17 -7.25
N ASN A 347 -11.35 -17.01 -6.95
CA ASN A 347 -10.10 -16.92 -6.19
C ASN A 347 -10.30 -17.30 -4.72
N THR A 348 -11.34 -16.74 -4.09
CA THR A 348 -11.72 -17.06 -2.69
C THR A 348 -11.95 -18.55 -2.52
N LYS A 349 -12.66 -19.20 -3.46
CA LYS A 349 -12.88 -20.64 -3.43
C LYS A 349 -11.58 -21.42 -3.47
N LYS A 350 -10.67 -21.04 -4.36
CA LYS A 350 -9.35 -21.68 -4.48
C LYS A 350 -8.57 -21.54 -3.16
N HIS A 351 -8.42 -20.33 -2.63
CA HIS A 351 -7.69 -20.10 -1.39
C HIS A 351 -8.31 -20.82 -0.20
N ALA A 352 -9.64 -20.82 -0.09
CA ALA A 352 -10.34 -21.56 0.96
C ALA A 352 -10.16 -23.08 0.84
N GLN A 353 -10.17 -23.63 -0.38
CA GLN A 353 -9.90 -25.04 -0.62
C GLN A 353 -8.47 -25.42 -0.21
N ASP A 354 -7.48 -24.63 -0.61
CA ASP A 354 -6.08 -24.85 -0.29
C ASP A 354 -5.87 -24.77 1.24
N ALA A 355 -6.46 -23.78 1.91
CA ALA A 355 -6.46 -23.65 3.37
C ALA A 355 -7.09 -24.87 4.08
N LEU A 356 -8.27 -25.33 3.62
CA LEU A 356 -8.92 -26.53 4.18
C LEU A 356 -8.12 -27.81 3.94
N THR A 357 -7.37 -27.88 2.83
CA THR A 357 -6.44 -28.97 2.52
C THR A 357 -5.29 -28.98 3.53
N ASN A 358 -4.68 -27.81 3.79
CA ASN A 358 -3.60 -27.65 4.76
C ASN A 358 -4.05 -28.03 6.18
N LEU A 359 -5.30 -27.73 6.55
CA LEU A 359 -5.90 -28.16 7.82
C LEU A 359 -6.32 -29.64 7.86
N LYS A 360 -6.16 -30.38 6.76
CA LYS A 360 -6.61 -31.78 6.59
C LYS A 360 -8.13 -31.98 6.81
N GLN A 361 -8.95 -30.95 6.53
CA GLN A 361 -10.40 -30.96 6.78
C GLN A 361 -11.25 -31.41 5.58
N LEU A 362 -10.63 -31.73 4.42
CA LEU A 362 -11.36 -32.11 3.20
C LEU A 362 -11.80 -33.58 3.15
N SER A 363 -11.58 -34.39 4.17
CA SER A 363 -11.97 -35.82 4.20
C SER A 363 -13.49 -36.09 4.29
N GLY A 364 -14.36 -35.08 4.17
CA GLY A 364 -15.82 -35.27 4.18
C GLY A 364 -16.68 -34.31 3.35
N VAL A 365 -16.10 -33.29 2.70
CA VAL A 365 -16.89 -32.25 2.00
C VAL A 365 -17.26 -32.67 0.55
N SER A 366 -16.43 -33.48 -0.10
CA SER A 366 -16.64 -33.93 -1.50
C SER A 366 -17.79 -34.96 -1.64
N ALA A 367 -18.17 -35.66 -0.57
CA ALA A 367 -19.16 -36.74 -0.65
C ALA A 367 -20.62 -36.25 -0.80
N LYS A 368 -20.91 -34.99 -0.46
CA LYS A 368 -22.30 -34.48 -0.49
C LYS A 368 -22.70 -33.87 -1.83
N THR A 369 -21.76 -33.39 -2.64
CA THR A 369 -22.05 -32.86 -3.99
C THR A 369 -22.25 -33.95 -5.04
N SER A 370 -21.67 -35.15 -4.88
CA SER A 370 -21.90 -36.28 -5.80
C SER A 370 -23.23 -37.00 -5.54
N SER A 371 -23.73 -37.01 -4.31
CA SER A 371 -24.99 -37.67 -3.95
C SER A 371 -26.25 -36.98 -4.50
N ARG A 372 -26.19 -35.67 -4.76
CA ARG A 372 -27.34 -34.88 -5.27
C ARG A 372 -27.46 -34.90 -6.80
N ALA A 373 -26.40 -35.31 -7.50
CA ALA A 373 -26.40 -35.49 -8.95
C ALA A 373 -26.89 -36.88 -9.40
N ARG A 374 -26.96 -37.87 -8.49
CA ARG A 374 -27.38 -39.25 -8.78
C ARG A 374 -28.83 -39.58 -8.47
N SER A 375 -29.62 -38.63 -7.94
CA SER A 375 -31.05 -38.85 -7.61
C SER A 375 -32.02 -38.19 -8.59
N ARG A 376 -31.57 -37.84 -9.80
CA ARG A 376 -32.41 -37.43 -10.92
C ARG A 376 -31.88 -38.09 -12.19
N GLY A 377 -32.17 -39.38 -12.31
CA GLY A 377 -32.00 -40.21 -13.50
C GLY A 377 -33.17 -41.16 -13.57
#